data_AF-A0A484HJ63-F1
#
_entry.id   AF-A0A484HJ63-F1
#
_cell.length_a   1.000
_cell.length_b   1.000
_cell.length_c   1.000
_cell.angle_alpha   90.00
_cell.angle_beta   90.00
_cell.angle_gamma   90.00
#
_symmetry.space_group_name_H-M   'P 1'
#
loop_
_entity.id
_entity.type
_entity.pdbx_description
1 polymer ?
#
loop_
_entity_poly.entity_id
_entity_poly.type
_entity_poly.pdbx_seq_one_letter_code
_entity_poly.pdbx_strand_id
1 'polypeptide(L)'
;MEAIFGLDVKIAETFSEDQKAVVFHGSCLDLLKDIPDHSVQLVVTSPPYNIGKEYEKKLEIKTYLDQQKEVIKECVRILSHTGSVCWQVGNYVKDGAIIPLDTVLYPIFHDLNLVMRNRIVWHFEHGLHCSRRFSGRYETIMWFTRKTKEFVFDLDPVRVPQKYPAKKYFKGPKAGQYSCNPLGKNPGDVWDVPNVKSNHVEKTQHPCQFPVELIERLVLSMTQKGDWVFDPFLGAGTSIIAAIRRGRKGVGAETEKRYVDIARDRIQKAIDGTLRTRPMNKPKYDPSSSRNRLAISPWDRKDLISHQLTLPESRGGGAL
;
A
#
# COMPACT_ATOMS: atom_id res chain seq x y z
N MET A 1 -12.40 21.23 2.01
CA MET A 1 -11.47 20.56 1.09
C MET A 1 -10.79 21.65 0.28
N GLU A 2 -9.68 22.18 0.75
CA GLU A 2 -8.79 22.93 -0.14
C GLU A 2 -8.07 21.86 -0.96
N ALA A 3 -8.65 21.55 -2.11
CA ALA A 3 -7.95 20.77 -3.10
C ALA A 3 -6.84 21.66 -3.67
N ILE A 4 -5.65 21.09 -3.73
CA ILE A 4 -4.40 21.74 -4.12
C ILE A 4 -4.35 21.81 -5.66
N PHE A 5 -5.45 22.26 -6.27
CA PHE A 5 -5.51 22.49 -7.70
C PHE A 5 -4.82 23.83 -7.96
N GLY A 6 -3.67 23.81 -8.64
CA GLY A 6 -2.96 25.02 -9.06
C GLY A 6 -1.70 25.40 -8.28
N LEU A 7 -1.08 24.49 -7.52
CA LEU A 7 0.32 24.71 -7.12
C LEU A 7 1.23 24.48 -8.33
N ASP A 8 2.12 25.43 -8.63
CA ASP A 8 3.28 25.23 -9.52
C ASP A 8 4.23 24.22 -8.85
N VAL A 9 3.87 22.93 -8.92
CA VAL A 9 4.69 21.82 -8.44
C VAL A 9 5.39 21.22 -9.64
N LYS A 10 6.71 21.37 -9.69
CA LYS A 10 7.56 20.67 -10.64
C LYS A 10 8.03 19.35 -10.03
N ILE A 11 8.15 18.33 -10.89
CA ILE A 11 8.70 17.03 -10.51
C ILE A 11 10.21 17.09 -10.70
N ALA A 12 10.95 17.24 -9.62
CA ALA A 12 12.40 17.28 -9.62
C ALA A 12 13.02 15.88 -9.79
N GLU A 13 14.25 15.82 -10.30
CA GLU A 13 15.04 14.60 -10.41
C GLU A 13 15.95 14.37 -9.22
N THR A 14 16.33 15.45 -8.53
CA THR A 14 17.20 15.43 -7.36
C THR A 14 16.46 15.92 -6.13
N PHE A 15 16.90 15.47 -4.96
CA PHE A 15 16.32 15.91 -3.70
C PHE A 15 16.80 17.31 -3.32
N SER A 16 15.87 18.14 -2.88
CA SER A 16 16.13 19.40 -2.17
C SER A 16 14.90 19.77 -1.35
N GLU A 17 15.09 20.45 -0.22
CA GLU A 17 14.02 20.74 0.74
C GLU A 17 12.94 21.68 0.20
N ASP A 18 13.29 22.52 -0.78
CA ASP A 18 12.39 23.45 -1.47
C ASP A 18 11.43 22.75 -2.45
N GLN A 19 11.75 21.51 -2.84
CA GLN A 19 10.92 20.71 -3.72
C GLN A 19 9.67 20.19 -2.99
N LYS A 20 8.70 19.75 -3.79
CA LYS A 20 7.45 19.14 -3.32
C LYS A 20 7.22 17.74 -3.88
N ALA A 21 7.82 17.43 -5.02
CA ALA A 21 7.73 16.14 -5.68
C ALA A 21 9.11 15.80 -6.29
N VAL A 22 9.70 14.68 -5.88
CA VAL A 22 11.00 14.22 -6.36
C VAL A 22 10.87 12.78 -6.86
N VAL A 23 11.22 12.56 -8.13
CA VAL A 23 11.28 11.24 -8.75
C VAL A 23 12.70 11.02 -9.26
N PHE A 24 13.47 10.25 -8.49
CA PHE A 24 14.84 9.91 -8.81
C PHE A 24 14.89 8.65 -9.68
N HIS A 25 15.62 8.71 -10.79
CA HIS A 25 15.89 7.56 -11.64
C HIS A 25 17.23 6.93 -11.25
N GLY A 26 17.19 5.81 -10.54
CA GLY A 26 18.37 5.13 -10.03
C GLY A 26 18.11 4.35 -8.74
N SER A 27 19.19 3.89 -8.11
CA SER A 27 19.11 3.15 -6.84
C SER A 27 18.60 4.06 -5.72
N CYS A 28 17.72 3.52 -4.87
CA CYS A 28 17.28 4.24 -3.67
C CYS A 28 18.43 4.57 -2.72
N LEU A 29 19.46 3.73 -2.65
CA LEU A 29 20.64 3.97 -1.81
C LEU A 29 21.46 5.16 -2.30
N ASP A 30 21.40 5.50 -3.59
CA ASP A 30 22.04 6.70 -4.12
C ASP A 30 21.25 7.95 -3.74
N LEU A 31 19.94 7.94 -3.96
CA LEU A 31 19.05 9.04 -3.52
C LEU A 31 19.13 9.28 -2.01
N LEU A 32 19.19 8.21 -1.20
CA LEU A 32 19.22 8.31 0.25
C LEU A 32 20.41 9.12 0.78
N LYS A 33 21.54 9.15 0.06
CA LYS A 33 22.72 9.96 0.43
C LYS A 33 22.43 11.45 0.45
N ASP A 34 21.50 11.90 -0.39
CA ASP A 34 21.12 13.31 -0.53
C ASP A 34 20.04 13.73 0.47
N ILE A 35 19.41 12.77 1.16
CA ILE A 35 18.33 13.03 2.13
C ILE A 35 18.92 13.20 3.53
N PRO A 36 18.69 14.36 4.20
CA PRO A 36 19.18 14.61 5.55
C PRO A 36 18.59 13.65 6.60
N ASP A 37 19.34 13.41 7.66
CA ASP A 37 18.88 12.69 8.84
C ASP A 37 17.61 13.34 9.41
N HIS A 38 16.69 12.52 9.92
CA HIS A 38 15.47 12.98 10.60
C HIS A 38 14.55 13.93 9.82
N SER A 39 14.61 13.94 8.48
CA SER A 39 13.86 14.84 7.60
C SER A 39 12.54 14.28 7.06
N VAL A 40 12.31 12.97 7.16
CA VAL A 40 11.15 12.29 6.57
C VAL A 40 10.18 11.81 7.65
N GLN A 41 8.90 12.14 7.51
CA GLN A 41 7.88 11.78 8.50
C GLN A 41 7.30 10.38 8.25
N LEU A 42 7.15 9.97 7.00
CA LEU A 42 6.61 8.66 6.64
C LEU A 42 7.46 8.00 5.56
N VAL A 43 8.00 6.82 5.86
CA VAL A 43 8.49 5.89 4.84
C VAL A 43 7.37 4.91 4.53
N VAL A 44 6.94 4.82 3.28
CA VAL A 44 5.89 3.89 2.85
C VAL A 44 6.27 3.25 1.53
N THR A 45 6.24 1.91 1.49
CA THR A 45 6.69 1.20 0.29
C THR A 45 6.20 -0.23 0.24
N SER A 46 6.46 -0.85 -0.89
CA SER A 46 6.44 -2.29 -1.08
C SER A 46 7.68 -2.71 -1.87
N PRO A 47 8.67 -3.34 -1.23
CA PRO A 47 9.86 -3.79 -1.94
C PRO A 47 9.54 -4.85 -3.00
N PRO A 48 10.44 -5.06 -3.98
CA PRO A 48 10.35 -6.23 -4.85
C PRO A 48 10.50 -7.52 -4.03
N TYR A 49 9.59 -8.48 -4.17
CA TYR A 49 9.56 -9.70 -3.33
C TYR A 49 10.48 -10.82 -3.81
N ASN A 50 11.45 -10.54 -4.68
CA ASN A 50 12.34 -11.56 -5.26
C ASN A 50 11.56 -12.74 -5.89
N ILE A 51 10.32 -12.48 -6.32
CA ILE A 51 9.46 -13.41 -7.05
C ILE A 51 9.94 -13.34 -8.49
N GLY A 52 10.71 -14.36 -8.89
CA GLY A 52 11.36 -14.42 -10.20
C GLY A 52 10.44 -13.96 -11.33
N LYS A 53 10.65 -12.73 -11.79
CA LYS A 53 10.33 -12.36 -13.17
C LYS A 53 11.35 -13.09 -14.05
N GLU A 54 10.99 -13.37 -15.29
CA GLU A 54 11.74 -14.21 -16.26
C GLU A 54 13.21 -13.83 -16.52
N TYR A 55 13.79 -12.83 -15.83
CA TYR A 55 15.14 -12.35 -16.04
C TYR A 55 15.99 -12.18 -14.77
N GLU A 56 15.51 -12.56 -13.58
CA GLU A 56 16.32 -12.50 -12.35
C GLU A 56 16.54 -13.88 -11.76
N LYS A 57 17.82 -14.28 -11.61
CA LYS A 57 18.20 -15.45 -10.82
C LYS A 57 17.57 -15.29 -9.44
N LYS A 58 16.65 -16.19 -9.05
CA LYS A 58 16.04 -16.23 -7.71
C LYS A 58 17.14 -16.07 -6.66
N LEU A 59 17.23 -14.89 -6.05
CA LEU A 59 18.23 -14.66 -5.00
C LEU A 59 17.87 -15.55 -3.82
N GLU A 60 18.86 -16.01 -3.05
CA GLU A 60 18.56 -16.67 -1.79
C GLU A 60 17.83 -15.70 -0.86
N ILE A 61 16.90 -16.21 -0.04
CA ILE A 61 16.14 -15.39 0.92
C ILE A 61 17.08 -14.56 1.81
N LYS A 62 18.27 -15.08 2.12
CA LYS A 62 19.30 -14.38 2.87
C LYS A 62 19.77 -13.12 2.15
N THR A 63 20.13 -13.21 0.87
CA THR A 63 20.55 -12.05 0.07
C THR A 63 19.46 -11.00 -0.02
N TYR A 64 18.20 -11.41 -0.18
CA TYR A 64 17.07 -10.50 -0.14
C TYR A 64 16.99 -9.77 1.21
N LEU A 65 17.06 -10.49 2.33
CA LEU A 65 17.03 -9.88 3.67
C LEU A 65 18.21 -8.94 3.91
N ASP A 66 19.40 -9.27 3.43
CA ASP A 66 20.60 -8.43 3.54
C ASP A 66 20.40 -7.10 2.77
N GLN A 67 19.89 -7.16 1.53
CA GLN A 67 19.56 -5.96 0.73
C GLN A 67 18.47 -5.11 1.40
N GLN A 68 17.41 -5.74 1.91
CA GLN A 68 16.35 -5.04 2.63
C GLN A 68 16.90 -4.37 3.89
N LYS A 69 17.79 -5.03 4.63
CA LYS A 69 18.43 -4.49 5.83
C LYS A 69 19.23 -3.22 5.54
N GLU A 70 19.96 -3.18 4.43
CA GLU A 70 20.71 -1.97 4.02
C GLU A 70 19.76 -0.79 3.76
N VAL A 71 18.71 -1.00 2.98
CA VAL A 71 17.72 0.05 2.68
C VAL A 71 16.96 0.48 3.93
N ILE A 72 16.51 -0.47 4.77
CA ILE A 72 15.77 -0.16 6.01
C ILE A 72 16.65 0.64 6.96
N LYS A 73 17.96 0.34 7.07
CA LYS A 73 18.88 1.10 7.92
C LYS A 73 18.95 2.57 7.51
N GLU A 74 19.05 2.85 6.21
CA GLU A 74 19.07 4.22 5.70
C GLU A 74 17.70 4.91 5.82
N CYS A 75 16.59 4.17 5.60
CA CYS A 75 15.25 4.66 5.91
C CYS A 75 15.12 5.06 7.39
N VAL A 76 15.71 4.30 8.31
CA VAL A 76 15.74 4.63 9.73
C VAL A 76 16.61 5.86 10.01
N ARG A 77 17.68 6.12 9.26
CA ARG A 77 18.49 7.34 9.42
C ARG A 77 17.67 8.60 9.10
N ILE A 78 17.00 8.62 7.94
CA ILE A 78 16.23 9.80 7.50
C ILE A 78 14.92 10.00 8.26
N LEU A 79 14.42 8.97 8.96
CA LEU A 79 13.13 9.03 9.65
C LEU A 79 13.14 10.05 10.79
N SER A 80 12.16 10.95 10.84
CA SER A 80 11.99 11.92 11.93
C SER A 80 11.84 11.22 13.29
N HIS A 81 12.03 11.97 14.39
CA HIS A 81 11.88 11.41 15.74
C HIS A 81 10.47 10.84 16.00
N THR A 82 9.47 11.45 15.38
CA THR A 82 8.03 11.12 15.48
C THR A 82 7.51 10.35 14.27
N GLY A 83 8.42 9.87 13.42
CA GLY A 83 8.13 9.28 12.12
C GLY A 83 7.64 7.83 12.17
N SER A 84 7.01 7.42 11.07
CA SER A 84 6.51 6.06 10.86
C SER A 84 7.14 5.39 9.64
N VAL A 85 7.32 4.07 9.71
CA VAL A 85 7.65 3.22 8.57
C VAL A 85 6.50 2.26 8.33
N CYS A 86 6.04 2.18 7.08
CA CYS A 86 5.00 1.25 6.63
C CYS A 86 5.57 0.39 5.51
N TRP A 87 5.92 -0.85 5.86
CA TRP A 87 6.55 -1.79 4.95
C TRP A 87 5.55 -2.83 4.50
N GLN A 88 5.10 -2.73 3.25
CA GLN A 88 4.06 -3.58 2.71
C GLN A 88 4.68 -4.82 2.04
N VAL A 89 4.31 -6.02 2.49
CA VAL A 89 4.84 -7.27 2.00
C VAL A 89 3.78 -8.37 1.88
N GLY A 90 3.98 -9.25 0.90
CA GLY A 90 3.18 -10.44 0.70
C GLY A 90 3.87 -11.71 1.20
N ASN A 91 3.73 -12.77 0.43
CA ASN A 91 4.36 -14.05 0.70
C ASN A 91 5.36 -14.40 -0.38
N TYR A 92 6.45 -15.04 0.03
CA TYR A 92 7.38 -15.72 -0.87
C TYR A 92 7.05 -17.21 -0.88
N VAL A 93 7.02 -17.84 -2.05
CA VAL A 93 6.74 -19.28 -2.17
C VAL A 93 7.98 -19.99 -2.69
N LYS A 94 8.45 -20.97 -1.91
CA LYS A 94 9.60 -21.82 -2.28
C LYS A 94 9.25 -23.27 -2.00
N ASP A 95 9.39 -24.12 -3.01
CA ASP A 95 9.17 -25.57 -2.91
C ASP A 95 7.81 -25.94 -2.30
N GLY A 96 6.76 -25.16 -2.61
CA GLY A 96 5.40 -25.33 -2.11
C GLY A 96 5.14 -24.77 -0.70
N ALA A 97 6.19 -24.36 0.02
CA ALA A 97 6.07 -23.69 1.31
C ALA A 97 5.82 -22.19 1.14
N ILE A 98 4.92 -21.66 1.98
CA ILE A 98 4.67 -20.22 2.09
C ILE A 98 5.59 -19.66 3.16
N ILE A 99 6.39 -18.66 2.80
CA ILE A 99 7.23 -17.89 3.70
C ILE A 99 6.59 -16.49 3.79
N PRO A 100 5.93 -16.16 4.92
CA PRO A 100 5.41 -14.82 5.15
C PRO A 100 6.58 -13.84 5.28
N LEU A 101 6.66 -12.88 4.37
CA LEU A 101 7.80 -11.95 4.32
C LEU A 101 7.82 -11.03 5.55
N ASP A 102 6.66 -10.71 6.11
CA ASP A 102 6.54 -9.93 7.34
C ASP A 102 7.19 -10.63 8.54
N THR A 103 7.04 -11.94 8.66
CA THR A 103 7.67 -12.72 9.74
C THR A 103 9.20 -12.69 9.65
N VAL A 104 9.77 -12.85 8.45
CA VAL A 104 11.23 -12.89 8.28
C VAL A 104 11.88 -11.50 8.26
N LEU A 105 11.12 -10.44 7.93
CA LEU A 105 11.61 -9.07 7.98
C LEU A 105 11.50 -8.43 9.37
N TYR A 106 10.58 -8.89 10.24
CA TYR A 106 10.37 -8.33 11.57
C TYR A 106 11.67 -8.13 12.38
N PRO A 107 12.58 -9.13 12.47
CA PRO A 107 13.81 -8.98 13.25
C PRO A 107 14.68 -7.79 12.80
N ILE A 108 14.72 -7.48 11.50
CA ILE A 108 15.50 -6.35 10.97
C ILE A 108 15.02 -5.03 11.58
N PHE A 109 13.71 -4.80 11.60
CA PHE A 109 13.14 -3.57 12.18
C PHE A 109 13.32 -3.52 13.70
N HIS A 110 13.14 -4.66 14.37
CA HIS A 110 13.31 -4.79 15.81
C HIS A 110 14.76 -4.48 16.24
N ASP A 111 15.75 -5.03 15.53
CA ASP A 111 17.17 -4.85 15.82
C ASP A 111 17.64 -3.40 15.56
N LEU A 112 16.90 -2.66 14.73
CA LEU A 112 17.06 -1.21 14.53
C LEU A 112 16.28 -0.37 15.56
N ASN A 113 15.82 -0.98 16.66
CA ASN A 113 15.13 -0.35 17.79
C ASN A 113 13.81 0.36 17.40
N LEU A 114 13.14 -0.13 16.36
CA LEU A 114 11.79 0.29 16.02
C LEU A 114 10.74 -0.51 16.78
N VAL A 115 9.59 0.11 17.01
CA VAL A 115 8.46 -0.49 17.73
C VAL A 115 7.32 -0.73 16.74
N MET A 116 6.92 -1.99 16.59
CA MET A 116 5.73 -2.34 15.80
C MET A 116 4.47 -1.81 16.49
N ARG A 117 3.62 -1.09 15.75
CA ARG A 117 2.35 -0.56 16.23
C ARG A 117 1.18 -1.40 15.76
N ASN A 118 1.15 -1.75 14.48
CA ASN A 118 0.22 -2.74 13.94
C ASN A 118 0.88 -3.57 12.84
N ARG A 119 0.37 -4.79 12.72
CA ARG A 119 0.46 -5.61 11.52
C ARG A 119 -0.86 -5.48 10.78
N ILE A 120 -0.93 -4.51 9.87
CA ILE A 120 -2.17 -4.22 9.14
C ILE A 120 -2.34 -5.25 8.04
N VAL A 121 -3.52 -5.87 7.96
CA VAL A 121 -3.89 -6.83 6.92
C VAL A 121 -4.63 -6.08 5.81
N TRP A 122 -4.00 -5.96 4.65
CA TRP A 122 -4.67 -5.47 3.45
C TRP A 122 -5.34 -6.63 2.72
N HIS A 123 -6.65 -6.71 2.82
CA HIS A 123 -7.47 -7.74 2.18
C HIS A 123 -7.94 -7.29 0.78
N PHE A 124 -7.84 -8.19 -0.19
CA PHE A 124 -8.30 -8.00 -1.57
C PHE A 124 -8.88 -9.29 -2.14
N GLU A 125 -9.89 -9.16 -3.00
CA GLU A 125 -10.67 -10.32 -3.46
C GLU A 125 -10.09 -11.02 -4.69
N HIS A 126 -9.37 -10.28 -5.55
CA HIS A 126 -8.92 -10.78 -6.85
C HIS A 126 -7.46 -11.20 -6.81
N GLY A 127 -7.15 -12.40 -7.30
CA GLY A 127 -5.78 -12.91 -7.34
C GLY A 127 -5.69 -14.28 -7.99
N LEU A 128 -4.47 -14.80 -8.11
CA LEU A 128 -4.24 -16.16 -8.59
C LEU A 128 -4.92 -17.18 -7.66
N HIS A 129 -5.33 -18.31 -8.26
CA HIS A 129 -5.99 -19.41 -7.56
C HIS A 129 -5.02 -20.56 -7.34
N CYS A 130 -5.17 -21.25 -6.22
CA CYS A 130 -4.43 -22.46 -5.89
C CYS A 130 -5.41 -23.63 -5.76
N SER A 131 -5.03 -24.81 -6.26
CA SER A 131 -5.81 -26.05 -6.13
C SER A 131 -5.44 -26.87 -4.90
N ARG A 132 -4.19 -26.75 -4.42
CA ARG A 132 -3.62 -27.57 -3.34
C ARG A 132 -3.52 -26.85 -1.99
N ARG A 133 -4.10 -25.64 -1.89
CA ARG A 133 -4.15 -24.80 -0.68
C ARG A 133 -5.14 -23.65 -0.85
N PHE A 134 -5.50 -22.98 0.24
CA PHE A 134 -6.26 -21.74 0.15
C PHE A 134 -5.46 -20.66 -0.58
N SER A 135 -6.16 -19.93 -1.44
CA SER A 135 -5.57 -18.86 -2.24
C SER A 135 -5.33 -17.64 -1.35
N GLY A 136 -4.16 -17.01 -1.45
CA GLY A 136 -3.85 -15.79 -0.68
C GLY A 136 -4.77 -14.64 -1.11
N ARG A 137 -5.42 -13.98 -0.14
CA ARG A 137 -6.34 -12.85 -0.37
C ARG A 137 -6.01 -11.65 0.51
N TYR A 138 -4.79 -11.62 1.00
CA TYR A 138 -4.28 -10.49 1.72
C TYR A 138 -2.76 -10.38 1.56
N GLU A 139 -2.28 -9.18 1.81
CA GLU A 139 -0.88 -8.89 2.12
C GLU A 139 -0.84 -8.07 3.41
N THR A 140 0.34 -7.84 3.97
CA THR A 140 0.48 -7.14 5.24
C THR A 140 1.26 -5.85 5.09
N ILE A 141 0.91 -4.83 5.88
CA ILE A 141 1.70 -3.62 6.08
C ILE A 141 2.22 -3.66 7.50
N MET A 142 3.53 -3.77 7.64
CA MET A 142 4.20 -3.70 8.92
C MET A 142 4.37 -2.22 9.29
N TRP A 143 3.60 -1.73 10.25
CA TRP A 143 3.71 -0.36 10.73
C TRP A 143 4.62 -0.30 11.97
N PHE A 144 5.73 0.41 11.82
CA PHE A 144 6.69 0.68 12.87
C PHE A 144 6.83 2.18 13.13
N THR A 145 7.24 2.53 14.35
CA THR A 145 7.69 3.88 14.71
C THR A 145 9.03 3.79 15.42
N ARG A 146 9.70 4.93 15.60
CA ARG A 146 10.75 5.01 16.63
C ARG A 146 10.19 4.70 18.01
N LYS A 147 11.08 4.36 18.95
CA LYS A 147 10.76 4.12 20.35
C LYS A 147 10.46 5.44 21.09
N THR A 148 9.29 6.00 20.79
CA THR A 148 8.74 7.20 21.42
C THR A 148 7.24 7.02 21.70
N LYS A 149 6.69 7.85 22.58
CA LYS A 149 5.24 7.96 22.81
C LYS A 149 4.60 9.09 21.97
N GLU A 150 5.42 9.99 21.44
CA GLU A 150 4.99 11.20 20.72
C GLU A 150 4.94 11.00 19.19
N PHE A 151 4.81 9.77 18.71
CA PHE A 151 4.73 9.53 17.27
C PHE A 151 3.44 10.12 16.70
N VAL A 152 3.50 10.63 15.46
CA VAL A 152 2.32 11.23 14.82
C VAL A 152 1.31 10.12 14.48
N PHE A 153 0.11 10.24 15.03
CA PHE A 153 -1.04 9.43 14.65
C PHE A 153 -2.35 10.20 14.76
N ASP A 154 -2.97 10.53 13.63
CA ASP A 154 -4.30 11.15 13.54
C ASP A 154 -5.34 10.14 13.03
N LEU A 155 -6.26 9.76 13.92
CA LEU A 155 -7.31 8.80 13.61
C LEU A 155 -8.48 9.42 12.84
N ASP A 156 -8.77 10.71 13.07
CA ASP A 156 -10.03 11.31 12.66
C ASP A 156 -10.23 11.38 11.14
N PRO A 157 -9.22 11.74 10.32
CA PRO A 157 -9.33 11.76 8.86
C PRO A 157 -9.52 10.39 8.21
N VAL A 158 -9.27 9.30 8.96
CA VAL A 158 -9.29 7.93 8.44
C VAL A 158 -10.37 7.06 9.10
N ARG A 159 -11.27 7.67 9.88
CA ARG A 159 -12.44 6.99 10.40
C ARG A 159 -13.35 6.51 9.28
N VAL A 160 -14.02 5.40 9.54
CA VAL A 160 -15.00 4.79 8.62
C VAL A 160 -16.39 4.80 9.25
N PRO A 161 -17.46 4.77 8.43
CA PRO A 161 -18.82 4.75 8.94
C PRO A 161 -19.07 3.66 9.99
N GLN A 162 -19.80 4.04 11.04
CA GLN A 162 -20.28 3.09 12.05
C GLN A 162 -21.41 2.25 11.46
N LYS A 163 -21.39 0.94 11.71
CA LYS A 163 -22.53 0.07 11.35
C LYS A 163 -23.79 0.41 12.18
N TYR A 164 -23.59 0.82 13.43
CA TYR A 164 -24.67 1.16 14.37
C TYR A 164 -24.42 2.55 14.98
N PRO A 165 -24.63 3.65 14.22
CA PRO A 165 -24.27 5.00 14.65
C PRO A 165 -25.07 5.47 15.89
N ALA A 166 -26.28 4.95 16.09
CA ALA A 166 -27.12 5.28 17.23
C ALA A 166 -26.81 4.46 18.51
N LYS A 167 -25.73 3.67 18.53
CA LYS A 167 -25.39 2.83 19.69
C LYS A 167 -25.13 3.69 20.91
N LYS A 168 -25.89 3.45 21.97
CA LYS A 168 -25.74 4.12 23.28
C LYS A 168 -24.99 3.24 24.26
N TYR A 169 -24.32 3.85 25.24
CA TYR A 169 -23.78 3.11 26.38
C TYR A 169 -24.94 2.42 27.12
N PHE A 170 -24.78 1.13 27.38
CA PHE A 170 -25.80 0.32 28.05
C PHE A 170 -25.77 0.47 29.58
N LYS A 171 -24.58 0.67 30.17
CA LYS A 171 -24.37 0.80 31.62
C LYS A 171 -23.29 1.84 31.92
N GLY A 172 -23.21 2.25 33.18
CA GLY A 172 -22.21 3.17 33.71
C GLY A 172 -22.61 4.65 33.63
N PRO A 173 -21.71 5.58 34.02
CA PRO A 173 -22.01 7.01 34.14
C PRO A 173 -22.50 7.69 32.84
N LYS A 174 -22.25 7.07 31.69
CA LYS A 174 -22.66 7.56 30.36
C LYS A 174 -23.88 6.82 29.79
N ALA A 175 -24.57 5.98 30.58
CA ALA A 175 -25.73 5.22 30.11
C ALA A 175 -26.76 6.15 29.44
N GLY A 176 -27.27 5.73 28.28
CA GLY A 176 -28.18 6.54 27.46
C GLY A 176 -27.52 7.58 26.54
N GLN A 177 -26.22 7.87 26.72
CA GLN A 177 -25.45 8.72 25.79
C GLN A 177 -24.91 7.90 24.61
N TYR A 178 -24.69 8.55 23.47
CA TYR A 178 -24.09 7.91 22.30
C TYR A 178 -22.65 7.46 22.60
N SER A 179 -22.34 6.23 22.22
CA SER A 179 -21.03 5.59 22.45
C SER A 179 -20.07 5.73 21.27
N CYS A 180 -20.58 6.15 20.11
CA CYS A 180 -19.82 6.29 18.89
C CYS A 180 -19.27 7.71 18.74
N ASN A 181 -18.05 7.83 18.19
CA ASN A 181 -17.54 9.11 17.72
C ASN A 181 -18.32 9.56 16.48
N PRO A 182 -18.75 10.84 16.38
CA PRO A 182 -19.56 11.35 15.28
C PRO A 182 -18.87 11.28 13.90
N LEU A 183 -17.54 11.28 13.86
CA LEU A 183 -16.75 11.14 12.64
C LEU A 183 -16.61 9.69 12.16
N GLY A 184 -17.06 8.71 12.96
CA GLY A 184 -17.02 7.28 12.62
C GLY A 184 -16.19 6.43 13.58
N LYS A 185 -16.03 5.14 13.26
CA LYS A 185 -15.16 4.22 14.02
C LYS A 185 -13.73 4.26 13.52
N ASN A 186 -12.82 3.80 14.38
CA ASN A 186 -11.51 3.36 13.94
C ASN A 186 -11.67 2.30 12.83
N PRO A 187 -10.92 2.40 11.71
CA PRO A 187 -10.99 1.42 10.62
C PRO A 187 -10.55 0.01 11.03
N GLY A 188 -9.89 -0.14 12.19
CA GLY A 188 -9.21 -1.36 12.59
C GLY A 188 -7.92 -1.55 11.79
N ASP A 189 -7.33 -2.72 11.89
CA ASP A 189 -6.12 -3.13 11.18
C ASP A 189 -6.37 -4.20 10.12
N VAL A 190 -7.63 -4.46 9.75
CA VAL A 190 -8.01 -5.26 8.59
C VAL A 190 -8.70 -4.35 7.57
N TRP A 191 -7.99 -4.03 6.49
CA TRP A 191 -8.42 -3.05 5.51
C TRP A 191 -8.86 -3.73 4.23
N ASP A 192 -10.14 -3.53 3.92
CA ASP A 192 -10.75 -4.11 2.74
C ASP A 192 -10.71 -3.13 1.57
N VAL A 193 -9.62 -3.16 0.80
CA VAL A 193 -9.35 -2.24 -0.31
C VAL A 193 -9.04 -3.05 -1.57
N PRO A 194 -9.72 -2.83 -2.71
CA PRO A 194 -9.45 -3.62 -3.92
C PRO A 194 -8.04 -3.37 -4.45
N ASN A 195 -7.41 -4.40 -4.99
CA ASN A 195 -6.12 -4.29 -5.66
C ASN A 195 -6.26 -3.76 -7.09
N VAL A 196 -5.17 -3.19 -7.61
CA VAL A 196 -5.15 -2.61 -8.95
C VAL A 196 -4.95 -3.70 -10.02
N LYS A 197 -6.06 -4.23 -10.55
CA LYS A 197 -6.11 -5.21 -11.65
C LYS A 197 -6.68 -4.61 -12.93
N SER A 198 -6.81 -5.38 -14.02
CA SER A 198 -7.05 -4.91 -15.40
C SER A 198 -8.19 -3.90 -15.57
N ASN A 199 -9.30 -4.04 -14.82
CA ASN A 199 -10.45 -3.15 -14.91
C ASN A 199 -10.43 -2.01 -13.86
N HIS A 200 -9.37 -1.90 -13.07
CA HIS A 200 -9.25 -0.87 -12.06
C HIS A 200 -8.88 0.47 -12.70
N VAL A 201 -9.53 1.56 -12.28
CA VAL A 201 -9.33 2.91 -12.86
C VAL A 201 -7.88 3.41 -12.78
N GLU A 202 -7.12 2.91 -11.80
CA GLU A 202 -5.72 3.27 -11.59
C GLU A 202 -4.74 2.33 -12.30
N LYS A 203 -5.20 1.34 -13.07
CA LYS A 203 -4.32 0.32 -13.65
C LYS A 203 -3.38 0.93 -14.70
N THR A 204 -2.10 0.60 -14.56
CA THR A 204 -1.04 0.92 -15.50
C THR A 204 -0.35 -0.35 -15.99
N GLN A 205 0.68 -0.19 -16.81
CA GLN A 205 1.58 -1.29 -17.20
C GLN A 205 2.40 -1.84 -16.02
N HIS A 206 2.46 -1.14 -14.87
CA HIS A 206 3.14 -1.66 -13.69
C HIS A 206 2.40 -2.91 -13.15
N PRO A 207 3.10 -4.03 -12.90
CA PRO A 207 2.45 -5.30 -12.58
C PRO A 207 1.84 -5.32 -11.18
N CYS A 208 2.52 -4.72 -10.20
CA CYS A 208 2.20 -4.82 -8.77
C CYS A 208 2.01 -3.43 -8.16
N GLN A 209 0.98 -2.70 -8.61
CA GLN A 209 0.69 -1.36 -8.12
C GLN A 209 -0.31 -1.40 -6.95
N PHE A 210 -0.01 -0.70 -5.86
CA PHE A 210 -0.96 -0.47 -4.77
C PHE A 210 -1.95 0.65 -5.13
N PRO A 211 -3.20 0.57 -4.67
CA PRO A 211 -4.20 1.62 -4.88
C PRO A 211 -3.86 2.86 -4.06
N VAL A 212 -4.12 4.06 -4.62
CA VAL A 212 -3.84 5.34 -3.96
C VAL A 212 -4.57 5.45 -2.61
N GLU A 213 -5.80 4.96 -2.52
CA GLU A 213 -6.58 4.93 -1.27
C GLU A 213 -5.86 4.25 -0.10
N LEU A 214 -5.13 3.17 -0.35
CA LEU A 214 -4.41 2.44 0.70
C LEU A 214 -3.33 3.32 1.33
N ILE A 215 -2.58 4.03 0.49
CA ILE A 215 -1.48 4.89 0.93
C ILE A 215 -1.99 6.22 1.46
N GLU A 216 -3.05 6.79 0.88
CA GLU A 216 -3.69 8.00 1.40
C GLU A 216 -4.12 7.83 2.86
N ARG A 217 -4.58 6.62 3.26
CA ARG A 217 -4.92 6.33 4.65
C ARG A 217 -3.70 6.44 5.57
N LEU A 218 -2.55 5.90 5.16
CA LEU A 218 -1.29 6.01 5.92
C LEU A 218 -0.79 7.44 5.98
N VAL A 219 -0.82 8.17 4.86
CA VAL A 219 -0.43 9.58 4.79
C VAL A 219 -1.30 10.40 5.74
N LEU A 220 -2.63 10.24 5.67
CA LEU A 220 -3.54 11.01 6.51
C LEU A 220 -3.36 10.75 8.01
N SER A 221 -3.06 9.52 8.40
CA SER A 221 -2.90 9.18 9.81
C SER A 221 -1.50 9.42 10.35
N MET A 222 -0.44 9.35 9.56
CA MET A 222 0.94 9.33 10.08
C MET A 222 1.76 10.58 9.76
N THR A 223 1.14 11.59 9.13
CA THR A 223 1.80 12.83 8.71
C THR A 223 0.91 14.05 8.88
N GLN A 224 1.52 15.22 8.98
CA GLN A 224 0.89 16.54 8.91
C GLN A 224 1.06 17.16 7.51
N LYS A 225 0.37 18.27 7.23
CA LYS A 225 0.56 18.99 5.96
C LYS A 225 2.01 19.49 5.87
N GLY A 226 2.61 19.41 4.69
CA GLY A 226 3.98 19.83 4.41
C GLY A 226 5.05 18.79 4.68
N ASP A 227 4.74 17.73 5.43
CA ASP A 227 5.68 16.64 5.74
C ASP A 227 6.11 15.87 4.49
N TRP A 228 7.32 15.29 4.56
CA TRP A 228 7.86 14.41 3.53
C TRP A 228 7.39 12.96 3.70
N VAL A 229 6.94 12.38 2.59
CA VAL A 229 6.68 10.96 2.41
C VAL A 229 7.72 10.37 1.46
N PHE A 230 8.45 9.35 1.90
CA PHE A 230 9.49 8.67 1.12
C PHE A 230 9.06 7.27 0.70
N ASP A 231 9.39 6.89 -0.53
CA ASP A 231 9.24 5.55 -1.08
C ASP A 231 10.53 5.09 -1.80
N PRO A 232 11.32 4.17 -1.20
CA PRO A 232 12.53 3.65 -1.84
C PRO A 232 12.26 2.81 -3.09
N PHE A 233 11.03 2.32 -3.29
CA PHE A 233 10.65 1.46 -4.41
C PHE A 233 9.40 2.01 -5.11
N LEU A 234 9.55 3.20 -5.69
CA LEU A 234 8.44 4.07 -6.09
C LEU A 234 7.49 3.43 -7.12
N GLY A 235 7.99 2.58 -8.01
CA GLY A 235 7.20 1.91 -9.03
C GLY A 235 6.41 2.91 -9.87
N ALA A 236 5.08 2.84 -9.77
CA ALA A 236 4.18 3.68 -10.53
C ALA A 236 3.81 5.02 -9.85
N GLY A 237 4.48 5.42 -8.77
CA GLY A 237 4.33 6.73 -8.14
C GLY A 237 3.18 6.87 -7.12
N THR A 238 2.55 5.77 -6.70
CA THR A 238 1.34 5.79 -5.85
C THR A 238 1.56 6.56 -4.53
N SER A 239 2.72 6.39 -3.89
CA SER A 239 3.07 7.03 -2.61
C SER A 239 3.17 8.55 -2.73
N ILE A 240 3.88 9.06 -3.74
CA ILE A 240 3.99 10.50 -4.02
C ILE A 240 2.62 11.09 -4.40
N ILE A 241 1.82 10.38 -5.20
CA ILE A 241 0.46 10.79 -5.56
C ILE A 241 -0.40 10.95 -4.30
N ALA A 242 -0.37 9.97 -3.39
CA ALA A 242 -1.11 10.05 -2.13
C ALA A 242 -0.63 11.22 -1.25
N ALA A 243 0.67 11.49 -1.19
CA ALA A 243 1.24 12.61 -0.46
C ALA A 243 0.75 13.96 -1.01
N ILE A 244 0.95 14.22 -2.30
CA ILE A 244 0.63 15.50 -2.95
C ILE A 244 -0.88 15.80 -2.84
N ARG A 245 -1.73 14.81 -3.09
CA ARG A 245 -3.20 14.96 -2.99
C ARG A 245 -3.67 15.38 -1.59
N ARG A 246 -2.88 15.12 -0.56
CA ARG A 246 -3.18 15.45 0.84
C ARG A 246 -2.33 16.61 1.36
N GLY A 247 -1.60 17.30 0.49
CA GLY A 247 -0.78 18.46 0.86
C GLY A 247 0.48 18.11 1.63
N ARG A 248 1.05 16.95 1.35
CA ARG A 248 2.38 16.52 1.77
C ARG A 248 3.33 16.59 0.58
N LYS A 249 4.62 16.53 0.86
CA LYS A 249 5.67 16.40 -0.14
C LYS A 249 5.98 14.91 -0.37
N GLY A 250 6.41 14.55 -1.56
CA GLY A 250 6.73 13.16 -1.91
C GLY A 250 8.08 13.01 -2.58
N VAL A 251 8.87 12.03 -2.15
CA VAL A 251 10.17 11.68 -2.73
C VAL A 251 10.27 10.18 -2.90
N GLY A 252 10.86 9.71 -4.00
CA GLY A 252 11.11 8.29 -4.20
C GLY A 252 12.07 7.98 -5.32
N ALA A 253 12.55 6.75 -5.33
CA ALA A 253 13.49 6.24 -6.33
C ALA A 253 12.87 5.06 -7.11
N GLU A 254 13.20 4.99 -8.39
CA GLU A 254 12.84 3.88 -9.27
C GLU A 254 13.98 3.63 -10.27
N THR A 255 14.39 2.38 -10.43
CA THR A 255 15.52 2.00 -11.28
C THR A 255 15.11 1.79 -12.74
N GLU A 256 13.88 1.36 -12.97
CA GLU A 256 13.39 1.07 -14.32
C GLU A 256 12.81 2.32 -14.97
N LYS A 257 13.47 2.82 -16.03
CA LYS A 257 13.05 4.04 -16.71
C LYS A 257 11.58 4.02 -17.15
N ARG A 258 11.05 2.88 -17.59
CA ARG A 258 9.63 2.74 -17.95
C ARG A 258 8.71 3.07 -16.78
N TYR A 259 9.06 2.67 -15.56
CA TYR A 259 8.27 2.95 -14.37
C TYR A 259 8.46 4.39 -13.87
N VAL A 260 9.67 4.95 -14.00
CA VAL A 260 9.91 6.39 -13.80
C VAL A 260 8.98 7.22 -14.69
N ASP A 261 8.91 6.92 -15.99
CA ASP A 261 8.08 7.65 -16.94
C ASP A 261 6.58 7.55 -16.56
N ILE A 262 6.12 6.36 -16.16
CA ILE A 262 4.74 6.15 -15.65
C ILE A 262 4.49 6.94 -14.36
N ALA A 263 5.42 6.92 -13.41
CA ALA A 263 5.29 7.65 -12.16
C ALA A 263 5.17 9.15 -12.40
N ARG A 264 6.05 9.72 -13.25
CA ARG A 264 6.04 11.15 -13.60
C ARG A 264 4.73 11.57 -14.26
N ASP A 265 4.25 10.84 -15.27
CA ASP A 265 2.96 11.13 -15.93
C ASP A 265 1.80 11.13 -14.92
N ARG A 266 1.75 10.13 -14.03
CA ARG A 266 0.68 10.04 -13.03
C ARG A 266 0.76 11.12 -11.96
N ILE A 267 1.97 11.43 -11.49
CA ILE A 267 2.20 12.50 -10.51
C ILE A 267 1.80 13.84 -11.13
N GLN A 268 2.16 14.10 -12.39
CA GLN A 268 1.75 15.30 -13.11
C GLN A 268 0.22 15.40 -13.21
N LYS A 269 -0.45 14.32 -13.65
CA LYS A 269 -1.92 14.28 -13.66
C LYS A 269 -2.53 14.50 -12.28
N ALA A 270 -1.87 14.07 -11.20
CA ALA A 270 -2.35 14.31 -9.84
C ALA A 270 -2.22 15.79 -9.44
N ILE A 271 -1.11 16.45 -9.81
CA ILE A 271 -0.86 17.88 -9.61
C ILE A 271 -1.90 18.70 -10.40
N ASP A 272 -2.14 18.33 -11.66
CA ASP A 272 -3.12 18.98 -12.55
C ASP A 272 -4.58 18.70 -12.16
N GLY A 273 -4.79 17.77 -11.21
CA GLY A 273 -6.12 17.36 -10.78
C GLY A 273 -6.91 16.47 -11.75
N THR A 274 -6.25 15.95 -12.78
CA THR A 274 -6.86 15.13 -13.83
C THR A 274 -6.72 13.62 -13.59
N LEU A 275 -5.86 13.21 -12.65
CA LEU A 275 -5.66 11.79 -12.31
C LEU A 275 -6.94 11.20 -11.70
N ARG A 276 -7.47 10.19 -12.36
CA ARG A 276 -8.59 9.39 -11.83
C ARG A 276 -8.07 8.36 -10.83
N THR A 277 -8.63 8.37 -9.63
CA THR A 277 -8.36 7.36 -8.59
C THR A 277 -9.67 6.82 -8.02
N ARG A 278 -9.61 5.68 -7.34
CA ARG A 278 -10.73 5.21 -6.54
C ARG A 278 -10.81 6.04 -5.25
N PRO A 279 -11.96 6.66 -4.92
CA PRO A 279 -12.10 7.41 -3.68
C PRO A 279 -12.06 6.50 -2.43
N MET A 280 -11.42 6.97 -1.35
CA MET A 280 -11.14 6.21 -0.12
C MET A 280 -12.37 5.60 0.61
N ASN A 281 -13.57 6.11 0.37
CA ASN A 281 -14.79 5.62 1.00
C ASN A 281 -15.79 5.08 -0.02
N LYS A 282 -15.37 4.86 -1.27
CA LYS A 282 -16.22 4.24 -2.27
C LYS A 282 -16.46 2.79 -1.83
N PRO A 283 -17.70 2.29 -1.77
CA PRO A 283 -17.95 0.86 -1.58
C PRO A 283 -17.38 0.04 -2.74
N LYS A 284 -17.04 -1.22 -2.49
CA LYS A 284 -16.76 -2.15 -3.60
C LYS A 284 -18.03 -2.35 -4.42
N TYR A 285 -17.84 -2.58 -5.71
CA TYR A 285 -18.96 -2.88 -6.58
C TYR A 285 -19.54 -4.24 -6.19
N ASP A 286 -20.84 -4.26 -5.88
CA ASP A 286 -21.58 -5.48 -5.59
C ASP A 286 -22.48 -5.80 -6.80
N PRO A 287 -22.13 -6.81 -7.62
CA PRO A 287 -22.93 -7.17 -8.79
C PRO A 287 -24.35 -7.61 -8.43
N SER A 288 -24.58 -8.18 -7.23
CA SER A 288 -25.90 -8.61 -6.80
C SER A 288 -26.86 -7.43 -6.60
N SER A 289 -26.35 -6.32 -6.06
CA SER A 289 -27.11 -5.08 -5.86
C SER A 289 -27.58 -4.44 -7.19
N SER A 290 -26.87 -4.75 -8.28
CA SER A 290 -27.09 -4.16 -9.61
C SER A 290 -27.97 -5.01 -10.56
N ARG A 291 -28.46 -6.18 -10.13
CA ARG A 291 -29.14 -7.18 -10.99
C ARG A 291 -28.40 -7.45 -12.32
N ASN A 292 -27.08 -7.40 -12.29
CA ASN A 292 -26.25 -7.62 -13.46
C ASN A 292 -26.22 -9.12 -13.82
N ARG A 293 -26.18 -9.46 -15.12
CA ARG A 293 -26.02 -10.85 -15.59
C ARG A 293 -24.77 -11.54 -15.01
N LEU A 294 -23.74 -10.77 -14.64
CA LEU A 294 -22.55 -11.27 -13.95
C LEU A 294 -22.83 -11.88 -12.56
N ALA A 295 -23.96 -11.56 -11.93
CA ALA A 295 -24.37 -12.13 -10.65
C ALA A 295 -25.10 -13.48 -10.79
N ILE A 296 -25.42 -13.90 -12.03
CA ILE A 296 -26.11 -15.15 -12.31
C ILE A 296 -25.05 -16.21 -12.64
N SER A 297 -25.03 -17.28 -11.86
CA SER A 297 -24.18 -18.45 -12.12
C SER A 297 -24.61 -19.09 -13.44
N PRO A 298 -23.71 -19.19 -14.45
CA PRO A 298 -24.04 -19.87 -15.70
C PRO A 298 -24.23 -21.39 -15.50
N TRP A 299 -23.85 -21.93 -14.35
CA TRP A 299 -23.96 -23.35 -14.01
C TRP A 299 -25.33 -23.74 -13.44
N ASP A 300 -26.15 -22.76 -13.09
CA ASP A 300 -27.53 -22.99 -12.63
C ASP A 300 -28.45 -23.34 -13.84
N ARG A 301 -27.91 -23.23 -15.05
CA ARG A 301 -28.48 -23.66 -16.32
C ARG A 301 -28.05 -25.10 -16.61
N LYS A 302 -28.96 -26.06 -16.41
CA LYS A 302 -28.70 -27.51 -16.54
C LYS A 302 -28.09 -27.93 -17.90
N ASP A 303 -28.27 -27.12 -18.94
CA ASP A 303 -27.75 -27.31 -20.30
C ASP A 303 -26.23 -27.09 -20.45
N LEU A 304 -25.56 -26.45 -19.49
CA LEU A 304 -24.13 -26.06 -19.59
C LEU A 304 -23.17 -26.93 -18.74
N ILE A 305 -23.70 -27.79 -17.87
CA ILE A 305 -22.92 -28.51 -16.84
C ILE A 305 -22.08 -29.67 -17.43
N SER A 306 -22.54 -30.33 -18.49
CA SER A 306 -21.92 -31.56 -19.00
C SER A 306 -20.58 -31.37 -19.71
N HIS A 307 -20.27 -30.17 -20.21
CA HIS A 307 -19.11 -29.94 -21.08
C HIS A 307 -17.87 -29.38 -20.37
N GLN A 308 -17.97 -28.93 -19.11
CA GLN A 308 -16.92 -28.10 -18.49
C GLN A 308 -16.39 -28.61 -17.15
N LEU A 309 -16.94 -29.70 -16.61
CA LEU A 309 -16.47 -30.33 -15.36
C LEU A 309 -15.15 -31.10 -15.51
N THR A 310 -14.67 -31.31 -16.74
CA THR A 310 -13.32 -31.79 -17.00
C THR A 310 -12.36 -30.60 -16.91
N LEU A 311 -11.64 -30.51 -15.79
CA LEU A 311 -10.46 -29.65 -15.69
C LEU A 311 -9.54 -29.99 -16.87
N PRO A 312 -9.06 -29.00 -17.66
CA PRO A 312 -7.95 -29.26 -18.56
C PRO A 312 -6.77 -29.72 -17.70
N GLU A 313 -6.28 -30.93 -17.95
CA GLU A 313 -5.02 -31.39 -17.38
C GLU A 313 -3.97 -30.34 -17.68
N SER A 314 -3.43 -29.71 -16.64
CA SER A 314 -2.36 -28.75 -16.80
C SER A 314 -1.16 -29.49 -17.38
N ARG A 315 -0.86 -29.26 -18.67
CA ARG A 315 0.46 -29.59 -19.22
C ARG A 315 1.49 -28.87 -18.35
N GLY A 316 2.42 -29.63 -17.80
CA GLY A 316 3.40 -29.16 -16.83
C GLY A 316 4.10 -27.88 -17.30
N GLY A 317 4.03 -26.86 -16.45
CA GLY A 317 4.76 -25.61 -16.59
C GLY A 317 4.85 -24.97 -15.21
N GLY A 318 6.08 -24.79 -14.71
CA GLY A 318 6.38 -24.48 -13.32
C GLY A 318 5.62 -23.28 -12.74
N ALA A 319 5.21 -23.42 -11.49
CA ALA A 319 4.59 -22.35 -10.71
C ALA A 319 5.61 -21.22 -10.43
N LEU A 320 5.20 -19.98 -10.71
CA LEU A 320 5.78 -18.73 -10.23
C LEU A 320 4.91 -18.16 -9.11
#